data_AF-A0A8C2I744-F1
#
_entry.id   AF-A0A8C2I744-F1
#
_cell.length_a   1.000
_cell.length_b   1.000
_cell.length_c   1.000
_cell.angle_alpha   90.00
_cell.angle_beta   90.00
_cell.angle_gamma   90.00
#
_symmetry.space_group_name_H-M   'P 1'
#
loop_
_entity.id
_entity.type
_entity.pdbx_description
1 polymer ?
#
loop_
_entity_poly.entity_id
_entity_poly.type
_entity_poly.pdbx_seq_one_letter_code
_entity_poly.pdbx_strand_id
1 'polypeptide(L)'
;LGIDSNVNEFLDELDSKEMDLFTWHLTKGVNDFKIPKSQLENKPRFEVVTCMIQRYPDGAGNLTLLVLEKMKQMNLAKELQKKLGE
;
A
#
# COMPACT_ATOMS: atom_id res chain seq x y z
N LEU A 1 -11.43 3.71 -14.82
CA LEU A 1 -10.59 3.98 -13.64
C LEU A 1 -10.30 2.63 -13.04
N GLY A 2 -9.08 2.12 -13.24
CA GLY A 2 -8.73 0.75 -12.87
C GLY A 2 -8.64 0.59 -11.36
N ILE A 3 -8.64 -0.67 -10.91
CA ILE A 3 -8.51 -1.08 -9.50
C ILE A 3 -7.32 -0.37 -8.80
N ASP A 4 -6.29 0.03 -9.56
CA ASP A 4 -5.12 0.79 -9.08
C ASP A 4 -5.44 2.19 -8.55
N SER A 5 -6.54 2.82 -8.99
CA SER A 5 -6.97 4.12 -8.47
C SER A 5 -7.47 4.05 -7.02
N ASN A 6 -7.84 2.86 -6.54
CA ASN A 6 -8.37 2.68 -5.19
C ASN A 6 -7.29 2.74 -4.11
N VAL A 7 -6.02 2.42 -4.43
CA VAL A 7 -4.93 2.36 -3.44
C VAL A 7 -4.73 3.71 -2.75
N ASN A 8 -4.77 4.81 -3.50
CA ASN A 8 -4.52 6.13 -2.95
C ASN A 8 -5.59 6.54 -1.92
N GLU A 9 -6.87 6.21 -2.17
CA GLU A 9 -7.97 6.50 -1.25
C GLU A 9 -7.76 5.87 0.13
N PHE A 10 -7.29 4.61 0.18
CA PHE A 10 -7.04 3.93 1.46
C PHE A 10 -5.78 4.43 2.17
N LEU A 11 -4.77 4.88 1.42
CA LEU A 11 -3.55 5.43 2.04
C LEU A 11 -3.73 6.88 2.52
N ASP A 12 -4.72 7.61 1.99
CA ASP A 12 -5.06 8.95 2.46
C ASP A 12 -5.67 8.94 3.88
N GLU A 13 -6.36 7.85 4.24
CA GLU A 13 -6.92 7.62 5.58
C GLU A 13 -5.85 7.31 6.65
N LEU A 14 -4.63 6.96 6.23
CA LEU A 14 -3.53 6.75 7.17
C LEU A 14 -3.00 8.09 7.67
N ASP A 15 -2.69 8.18 8.96
CA ASP A 15 -1.94 9.32 9.49
C ASP A 15 -0.46 9.27 9.06
N SER A 16 0.35 10.24 9.50
CA SER A 16 1.78 10.26 9.13
C SER A 16 2.57 9.08 9.71
N LYS A 17 2.29 8.67 10.96
CA LYS A 17 2.98 7.56 11.61
C LYS A 17 2.57 6.21 11.01
N GLU A 18 1.30 6.08 10.67
CA GLU A 18 0.77 4.91 9.97
C GLU A 18 1.37 4.80 8.57
N MET A 19 1.54 5.92 7.86
CA MET A 19 2.24 5.94 6.56
C MET A 19 3.72 5.56 6.70
N ASP A 20 4.41 6.03 7.74
CA ASP A 20 5.79 5.61 8.03
C ASP A 20 5.88 4.10 8.31
N LEU A 21 4.92 3.55 9.05
CA LEU A 21 4.85 2.11 9.30
C LEU A 21 4.51 1.32 8.03
N PHE A 22 3.61 1.83 7.20
CA PHE A 22 3.25 1.24 5.91
C PHE A 22 4.48 1.13 5.00
N THR A 23 5.22 2.22 4.83
CA THR A 23 6.46 2.22 4.03
C THR A 23 7.53 1.33 4.65
N TRP A 24 7.64 1.27 5.99
CA TRP A 24 8.54 0.34 6.65
C TRP A 24 8.23 -1.12 6.28
N HIS A 25 6.97 -1.53 6.28
CA HIS A 25 6.57 -2.88 5.85
C HIS A 25 6.94 -3.17 4.39
N LEU A 26 6.72 -2.22 3.47
CA LEU A 26 7.15 -2.36 2.08
C LEU A 26 8.67 -2.58 1.94
N THR A 27 9.46 -1.94 2.80
CA THR A 27 10.93 -2.10 2.78
C THR A 27 11.42 -3.38 3.43
N LYS A 28 10.76 -3.85 4.48
CA LYS A 28 11.05 -5.16 5.08
C LYS A 28 10.62 -6.30 4.18
N GLY A 29 9.59 -6.06 3.38
CA GLY A 29 8.96 -7.02 2.51
C GLY A 29 7.76 -7.66 3.19
N VAL A 30 6.74 -7.96 2.39
CA VAL A 30 5.54 -8.67 2.81
C VAL A 30 5.33 -9.80 1.80
N ASN A 31 5.47 -11.05 2.27
CA ASN A 31 5.59 -12.24 1.40
C ASN A 31 6.73 -12.03 0.37
N ASP A 32 6.45 -12.22 -0.92
CA ASP A 32 7.43 -12.04 -2.00
C ASP A 32 7.54 -10.58 -2.49
N PHE A 33 6.72 -9.67 -1.95
CA PHE A 33 6.71 -8.27 -2.34
C PHE A 33 7.68 -7.46 -1.51
N LYS A 34 8.63 -6.78 -2.16
CA LYS A 34 9.57 -5.87 -1.51
C LYS A 34 9.90 -4.67 -2.39
N ILE A 35 9.94 -3.50 -1.79
CA ILE A 35 10.39 -2.27 -2.44
C ILE A 35 11.62 -1.75 -1.70
N PRO A 36 12.76 -1.50 -2.38
CA PRO A 36 13.96 -0.98 -1.72
C PRO A 36 13.70 0.32 -0.95
N LYS A 37 14.30 0.48 0.23
CA LYS A 37 14.17 1.70 1.04
C LYS A 37 14.55 2.96 0.25
N SER A 38 15.60 2.89 -0.58
CA SER A 38 16.04 4.00 -1.42
C SER A 38 14.99 4.49 -2.42
N GLN A 39 13.96 3.68 -2.72
CA GLN A 39 12.86 4.05 -3.60
C GLN A 39 11.68 4.66 -2.85
N LEU A 40 11.65 4.64 -1.51
CA LEU A 40 10.52 5.08 -0.68
C LEU A 40 10.89 6.16 0.34
N GLU A 41 12.15 6.22 0.77
CA GLU A 41 12.61 7.15 1.80
C GLU A 41 12.40 8.61 1.40
N ASN A 42 11.80 9.39 2.31
CA ASN A 42 11.45 10.81 2.15
C ASN A 42 10.49 11.11 0.98
N LYS A 43 9.80 10.10 0.45
CA LYS A 43 8.85 10.31 -0.64
C LYS A 43 7.45 10.67 -0.13
N PRO A 44 6.75 11.57 -0.82
CA PRO A 44 5.34 11.83 -0.55
C PRO A 44 4.48 10.60 -0.90
N ARG A 45 3.27 10.53 -0.32
CA ARG A 45 2.34 9.40 -0.47
C ARG A 45 2.09 9.00 -1.93
N PHE A 46 1.82 9.98 -2.79
CA PHE A 46 1.52 9.70 -4.21
C PHE A 46 2.70 9.05 -4.95
N GLU A 47 3.95 9.37 -4.58
CA GLU A 47 5.13 8.72 -5.17
C GLU A 47 5.33 7.30 -4.65
N VAL A 48 4.96 7.03 -3.40
CA VAL A 48 4.92 5.66 -2.85
C VAL A 48 3.91 4.81 -3.63
N VAL A 49 2.69 5.32 -3.82
CA VAL A 49 1.64 4.65 -4.62
C VAL A 49 2.11 4.42 -6.05
N THR A 50 2.66 5.44 -6.69
CA THR A 50 3.21 5.34 -8.06
C THR A 50 4.30 4.25 -8.13
N CYS A 51 5.18 4.18 -7.14
CA CYS A 51 6.22 3.16 -7.08
C CYS A 51 5.63 1.75 -6.95
N MET A 52 4.59 1.57 -6.13
CA MET A 52 3.89 0.29 -6.00
C MET A 52 3.24 -0.17 -7.29
N ILE A 53 2.51 0.73 -7.98
CA ILE A 53 1.85 0.43 -9.26
C ILE A 53 2.89 0.12 -10.35
N GLN A 54 3.97 0.89 -10.45
CA GLN A 54 5.02 0.64 -11.44
C GLN A 54 5.74 -0.70 -11.21
N ARG A 55 5.94 -1.08 -9.94
CA ARG A 55 6.63 -2.32 -9.56
C ARG A 55 5.72 -3.54 -9.67
N TYR A 56 4.44 -3.37 -9.35
CA TYR A 56 3.42 -4.43 -9.29
C TYR A 56 2.10 -3.96 -9.90
N PRO A 57 2.01 -3.84 -11.25
CA PRO A 57 0.84 -3.26 -11.92
C PRO A 57 -0.49 -3.93 -11.54
N ASP A 58 -0.53 -5.26 -11.51
CA ASP A 58 -1.75 -6.01 -11.12
C ASP A 58 -1.77 -6.40 -9.62
N GLY A 59 -0.75 -5.99 -8.87
CA GLY A 59 -0.50 -6.45 -7.50
C GLY A 59 -0.54 -5.36 -6.44
N ALA A 60 -0.61 -4.08 -6.83
CA ALA A 60 -0.55 -2.96 -5.90
C ALA A 60 -1.70 -2.96 -4.89
N GLY A 61 -2.92 -3.28 -5.33
CA GLY A 61 -4.09 -3.45 -4.45
C GLY A 61 -3.89 -4.57 -3.43
N ASN A 62 -3.49 -5.76 -3.90
CA ASN A 62 -3.23 -6.92 -3.02
C ASN A 62 -2.09 -6.66 -2.04
N LEU A 63 -1.01 -6.00 -2.48
CA LEU A 63 0.09 -5.60 -1.61
C LEU A 63 -0.38 -4.62 -0.52
N THR A 64 -1.21 -3.64 -0.89
CA THR A 64 -1.79 -2.68 0.06
C THR A 64 -2.62 -3.39 1.12
N LEU A 65 -3.48 -4.34 0.70
CA LEU A 65 -4.28 -5.16 1.61
C LEU A 65 -3.39 -5.91 2.61
N LEU A 66 -2.37 -6.62 2.13
CA LEU A 66 -1.45 -7.37 2.99
C LEU A 66 -0.72 -6.50 4.01
N VAL A 67 -0.30 -5.29 3.60
CA VAL A 67 0.37 -4.36 4.52
C VAL A 67 -0.60 -3.81 5.57
N LEU A 68 -1.82 -3.43 5.18
CA LEU A 68 -2.85 -2.97 6.12
C LEU A 68 -3.17 -4.05 7.16
N GLU A 69 -3.25 -5.32 6.75
CA GLU A 69 -3.43 -6.45 7.67
C GLU A 69 -2.26 -6.60 8.65
N LYS A 70 -1.01 -6.44 8.19
CA LYS A 70 0.19 -6.47 9.07
C LYS A 70 0.20 -5.32 10.07
N MET A 71 -0.30 -4.16 9.67
CA MET A 71 -0.45 -2.98 10.54
C MET A 71 -1.66 -3.07 11.48
N LYS A 72 -2.48 -4.12 11.38
CA LYS A 72 -3.76 -4.27 12.11
C LYS A 72 -4.81 -3.22 11.73
N GLN A 73 -4.70 -2.61 10.56
CA GLN A 73 -5.71 -1.69 9.98
C GLN A 73 -6.89 -2.47 9.39
N MET A 74 -7.56 -3.25 10.24
CA MET A 74 -8.54 -4.26 9.81
C MET A 74 -9.78 -3.68 9.15
N ASN A 75 -10.18 -2.45 9.49
CA ASN A 75 -11.32 -1.79 8.88
C ASN A 75 -11.00 -1.41 7.43
N LEU A 76 -9.91 -0.69 7.20
CA LEU A 76 -9.43 -0.33 5.86
C LEU A 76 -9.12 -1.57 5.02
N ALA A 77 -8.51 -2.60 5.61
CA ALA A 77 -8.25 -3.88 4.93
C ALA A 77 -9.54 -4.54 4.42
N LYS A 78 -10.59 -4.61 5.25
CA LYS A 78 -11.88 -5.20 4.85
C LYS A 78 -12.56 -4.39 3.76
N GLU A 79 -12.49 -3.06 3.82
CA GLU A 79 -13.07 -2.19 2.79
C GLU A 79 -12.34 -2.33 1.46
N LEU A 80 -11.00 -2.36 1.49
CA LEU A 80 -10.20 -2.60 0.30
C LEU A 80 -10.48 -4.00 -0.29
N GLN A 81 -10.54 -5.04 0.55
CA GLN A 81 -10.85 -6.39 0.09
C GLN A 81 -12.18 -6.47 -0.65
N LYS A 82 -13.22 -5.76 -0.17
CA LYS A 82 -14.50 -5.67 -0.88
C LYS A 82 -14.34 -5.03 -2.25
N LYS A 83 -13.68 -3.87 -2.33
CA LYS A 83 -13.43 -3.18 -3.60
C LYS A 83 -12.59 -3.98 -4.60
N LEU A 84 -11.70 -4.85 -4.14
CA LEU A 84 -10.88 -5.71 -5.01
C LEU A 84 -11.67 -6.89 -5.60
N GLY A 85 -12.78 -7.28 -4.99
CA GLY A 85 -13.63 -8.39 -5.44
C GLY A 85 -14.85 -7.98 -6.26
N GLU A 86 -15.06 -6.68 -6.46
CA GLU A 86 -16.07 -6.08 -7.34
C GLU A 86 -15.58 -6.01 -8.79
#